data_AF-A0A822BNM7-F1
#
_entry.id   AF-A0A822BNM7-F1
#
_cell.length_a   1.000
_cell.length_b   1.000
_cell.length_c   1.000
_cell.angle_alpha   90.00
_cell.angle_beta   90.00
_cell.angle_gamma   90.00
#
_symmetry.space_group_name_H-M   'P 1'
#
loop_
_entity.id
_entity.type
_entity.pdbx_description
1 polymer ?
#
loop_
_entity_poly.entity_id
_entity_poly.type
_entity_poly.pdbx_seq_one_letter_code
_entity_poly.pdbx_strand_id
1 'polypeptide(L)' 'RHVVKDEPFPWDLRAGAKGVQLAQKGLESWQKRCWVDIQDLPV' A
#
# COMPACT_ATOMS: atom_id res chain seq x y z
N ARG A 1 7.70 16.19 12.18
CA ARG A 1 7.33 16.56 13.57
C ARG A 1 6.13 15.71 14.01
N HIS A 2 6.26 14.38 14.06
CA HIS A 2 5.15 13.44 14.41
C HIS A 2 5.60 12.30 15.34
N VAL A 3 6.83 12.35 15.87
CA VAL A 3 7.37 11.34 16.81
C VAL A 3 7.42 11.86 18.26
N VAL A 4 7.37 13.19 18.44
CA VAL A 4 7.50 13.87 19.75
C VAL A 4 6.14 14.28 20.34
N LYS A 5 5.07 14.21 19.56
CA LYS A 5 3.71 14.43 20.03
C LYS A 5 2.87 13.25 19.55
N ASP A 6 2.17 12.58 20.46
CA ASP A 6 1.15 11.54 20.20
C ASP A 6 -0.08 12.13 19.48
N GLU A 7 0.15 12.92 18.44
CA GLU A 7 -0.89 13.44 17.57
C GLU A 7 -1.22 12.34 16.55
N PRO A 8 -2.50 11.97 16.36
CA PRO A 8 -2.89 10.90 15.46
C PRO A 8 -2.41 11.21 14.04
N PHE A 9 -1.49 10.38 13.55
CA PHE A 9 -0.98 10.50 12.19
C PHE A 9 -2.08 10.06 11.22
N PRO A 10 -2.45 10.87 10.22
CA PRO A 10 -3.59 10.59 9.35
C PRO A 10 -3.40 9.37 8.44
N TRP A 11 -2.18 8.83 8.33
CA TRP A 11 -1.86 7.65 7.53
C TRP A 11 -1.40 6.52 8.45
N ASP A 12 -2.22 5.50 8.65
CA ASP A 12 -1.80 4.33 9.43
C ASP A 12 -0.78 3.46 8.66
N LEU A 13 -0.19 2.48 9.34
CA LEU A 13 0.71 1.50 8.70
C LEU A 13 0.03 0.73 7.55
N ARG A 14 -1.30 0.65 7.56
CA ARG A 14 -2.10 -0.04 6.53
C ARG A 14 -2.17 0.76 5.23
N ALA A 15 -2.25 2.10 5.30
CA ALA A 15 -2.15 2.98 4.15
C ALA A 15 -0.79 2.84 3.46
N GLY A 16 0.28 2.67 4.24
CA GLY A 16 1.61 2.33 3.73
C GLY A 16 1.64 0.96 3.03
N ALA A 17 1.02 -0.06 3.64
CA ALA A 17 0.94 -1.41 3.07
C ALA A 17 0.21 -1.43 1.71
N LYS A 18 -0.85 -0.62 1.54
CA LYS A 18 -1.56 -0.47 0.25
C LYS A 18 -0.62 0.05 -0.86
N GLY A 19 0.25 1.00 -0.54
CA GLY A 19 1.24 1.54 -1.50
C GLY A 19 2.26 0.49 -1.96
N VAL A 20 2.74 -0.34 -1.02
CA VAL A 20 3.69 -1.44 -1.33
C VAL A 20 3.01 -2.50 -2.20
N GLN A 21 1.77 -2.85 -1.90
CA GLN A 21 0.99 -3.81 -2.66
C GLN A 21 0.78 -3.35 -4.11
N LEU A 22 0.45 -2.07 -4.31
CA LEU A 22 0.30 -1.50 -5.64
C LEU A 22 1.60 -1.61 -6.46
N ALA A 23 2.75 -1.32 -5.84
CA ALA A 23 4.05 -1.41 -6.50
C ALA A 23 4.37 -2.85 -6.95
N GLN A 24 4.09 -3.84 -6.10
CA GLN A 24 4.29 -5.26 -6.45
C GLN A 24 3.37 -5.72 -7.58
N LYS A 25 2.09 -5.35 -7.52
CA LYS A 25 1.10 -5.71 -8.54
C LYS A 25 1.34 -4.99 -9.87
N GLY A 26 1.88 -3.77 -9.85
CA GLY A 26 2.32 -3.07 -11.04
C GLY A 26 3.46 -3.80 -11.77
N LEU A 27 4.42 -4.34 -11.03
CA LEU A 27 5.51 -5.15 -11.59
C LEU A 27 4.97 -6.47 -12.20
N GLU A 28 4.05 -7.14 -11.50
CA GLU A 28 3.40 -8.36 -11.99
C GLU A 28 2.58 -8.11 -13.27
N SER A 29 1.83 -7.00 -13.30
CA SER A 29 1.04 -6.56 -14.45
C SER A 29 1.91 -6.30 -15.68
N TRP A 30 3.04 -5.60 -15.50
CA TRP A 30 3.98 -5.35 -16.59
C TRP A 30 4.57 -6.65 -17.16
N GLN A 31 4.97 -7.58 -16.29
CA GLN A 31 5.51 -8.88 -16.72
C GLN A 31 4.48 -9.71 -17.49
N LYS A 32 3.23 -9.75 -17.01
CA LYS A 32 2.16 -10.55 -17.62
C LYS A 32 1.48 -9.85 -18.80
N ARG A 33 1.75 -8.55 -19.02
CA ARG A 33 1.08 -7.70 -20.01
C ARG A 33 -0.45 -7.82 -19.96
N CYS A 34 -0.98 -7.93 -18.75
CA CYS A 34 -2.40 -8.05 -18.48
C CYS A 34 -2.78 -7.26 -17.23
N TRP A 35 -4.06 -6.93 -17.12
CA TRP A 35 -4.60 -6.36 -15.90
C TRP A 35 -4.53 -7.40 -14.77
N VAL A 36 -4.00 -7.00 -13.62
CA VAL A 36 -3.87 -7.85 -12.43
C VAL A 36 -4.74 -7.26 -11.34
N ASP A 37 -5.53 -8.12 -10.71
CA ASP A 37 -6.44 -7.71 -9.65
C ASP A 37 -5.69 -7.44 -8.34
N ILE A 38 -6.11 -6.40 -7.63
CA ILE A 38 -5.50 -5.97 -6.37
C ILE A 38 -6.42 -6.41 -5.25
N GLN A 39 -6.05 -7.50 -4.58
CA GLN A 39 -6.79 -8.02 -3.43
C GLN A 39 -6.73 -7.04 -2.27
N ASP A 40 -7.83 -6.81 -1.55
CA ASP A 40 -7.82 -5.92 -0.39
C ASP A 40 -6.96 -6.52 0.76
N LEU A 41 -6.21 -5.65 1.44
CA LEU A 41 -5.41 -6.06 2.61
C LEU A 41 -6.37 -6.44 3.76
N PRO A 42 -6.24 -7.66 4.34
CA PRO A 42 -7.11 -8.11 5.42
C PRO A 42 -7.02 -7.17 6.63
N VAL A 43 -8.16 -7.03 7.32
CA VAL A 43 -8.37 -6.22 8.53
C VAL A 43 -7.66 -6.79 9.74
#